data_AF-A0A1J5NPC2-F1
#
_entry.id   AF-A0A1J5NPC2-F1
#
_cell.length_a   1.000
_cell.length_b   1.000
_cell.length_c   1.000
_cell.angle_alpha   90.00
_cell.angle_beta   90.00
_cell.angle_gamma   90.00
#
_symmetry.space_group_name_H-M   'P 1'
#
loop_
_entity.id
_entity.type
_entity.pdbx_description
1 polymer ?
#
loop_
_entity_poly.entity_id
_entity_poly.type
_entity_poly.pdbx_seq_one_letter_code
_entity_poly.pdbx_strand_id
1 'polypeptide(L)'
;MRRDTNLPGIDDIDKLADFFDRTDTQELDWEDADVEFKKPELVHVSVRLPKEDVAAIKKAARKKGLGYTTYIRMALREAIKREAGL
;
A
#
# COMPACT_ATOMS: atom_id res chain seq x y z
N MET A 1 -20.70 24.12 -19.96
CA MET A 1 -21.47 23.16 -20.76
C MET A 1 -20.96 21.78 -20.36
N ARG A 2 -21.73 21.02 -19.57
CA ARG A 2 -21.34 19.66 -19.14
C ARG A 2 -21.42 18.75 -20.38
N ARG A 3 -20.35 18.04 -20.72
CA ARG A 3 -20.40 16.99 -21.74
C ARG A 3 -20.64 15.69 -20.98
N ASP A 4 -21.73 15.00 -21.29
CA ASP A 4 -21.92 13.62 -20.82
C ASP A 4 -20.79 12.78 -21.42
N THR A 5 -19.86 12.31 -20.59
CA THR A 5 -18.80 11.40 -21.01
C THR A 5 -19.33 9.99 -21.04
N ASN A 6 -19.70 9.52 -22.23
CA ASN A 6 -20.11 8.15 -22.49
C ASN A 6 -18.89 7.22 -22.37
N LEU A 7 -18.56 6.83 -21.13
CA LEU A 7 -17.48 5.87 -20.85
C LEU A 7 -17.78 4.53 -21.54
N PRO A 8 -16.82 3.96 -22.31
CA PRO A 8 -17.00 2.62 -22.86
C PRO A 8 -17.12 1.61 -21.71
N GLY A 9 -17.93 0.56 -21.92
CA GLY A 9 -18.06 -0.53 -20.98
C GLY A 9 -16.72 -1.22 -20.75
N ILE A 10 -16.52 -1.74 -19.53
CA ILE A 10 -15.28 -2.43 -19.10
C ILE A 10 -15.09 -3.77 -19.85
N ASP A 11 -16.12 -4.23 -20.56
CA ASP A 11 -16.15 -5.45 -21.35
C ASP A 11 -15.34 -5.39 -22.66
N ASP A 12 -14.93 -4.19 -23.11
CA ASP A 12 -14.09 -4.00 -24.30
C ASP A 12 -12.83 -3.20 -23.96
N ILE A 13 -11.76 -3.94 -23.61
CA ILE A 13 -10.49 -3.39 -23.13
C ILE A 13 -9.81 -2.50 -24.19
N ASP A 14 -9.89 -2.87 -25.46
CA ASP A 14 -9.23 -2.11 -26.54
C ASP A 14 -9.91 -0.75 -26.74
N LYS A 15 -11.24 -0.70 -26.71
CA LYS A 15 -11.99 0.56 -26.75
C LYS A 15 -11.76 1.43 -25.52
N LEU A 16 -11.61 0.81 -24.35
CA LEU A 16 -11.30 1.51 -23.11
C LEU A 16 -9.92 2.17 -23.18
N ALA A 17 -8.91 1.47 -23.69
CA ALA A 17 -7.57 2.01 -23.89
C ALA A 17 -7.57 3.18 -24.89
N ASP A 18 -8.18 3.01 -26.07
CA ASP A 18 -8.29 4.06 -27.09
C ASP A 18 -9.01 5.32 -26.56
N PHE A 19 -9.98 5.17 -25.66
CA PHE A 19 -10.68 6.28 -25.01
C PHE A 19 -9.75 7.07 -24.08
N PHE A 20 -9.00 6.39 -23.21
CA PHE A 20 -8.08 7.06 -22.27
C PHE A 20 -6.86 7.69 -22.95
N ASP A 21 -6.36 7.08 -24.04
CA ASP A 21 -5.25 7.65 -24.82
C ASP A 21 -5.62 8.98 -25.52
N ARG A 22 -6.92 9.18 -25.79
CA ARG A 22 -7.43 10.34 -26.54
C ARG A 22 -8.17 11.36 -25.68
N THR A 23 -8.37 11.07 -24.40
CA THR A 23 -9.17 11.92 -23.51
C THR A 23 -8.29 12.43 -22.38
N ASP A 24 -8.26 13.76 -22.20
CA ASP A 24 -7.67 14.32 -20.98
C ASP A 24 -8.56 13.95 -19.80
N THR A 25 -8.05 13.06 -18.95
CA THR A 25 -8.75 12.56 -17.77
C THR A 25 -9.15 13.67 -16.80
N GLN A 26 -8.53 14.84 -16.83
CA GLN A 26 -8.91 15.98 -15.99
C GLN A 26 -10.22 16.66 -16.44
N GLU A 27 -10.66 16.44 -17.68
CA GLU A 27 -11.93 16.96 -18.20
C GLU A 27 -13.13 16.03 -17.95
N LEU A 28 -12.88 14.83 -17.39
CA LEU A 28 -13.93 13.88 -17.03
C LEU A 28 -14.71 14.38 -15.79
N ASP A 29 -15.98 13.99 -15.71
CA ASP A 29 -16.78 14.23 -14.51
C ASP A 29 -16.32 13.27 -13.41
N TRP A 30 -15.51 13.78 -12.49
CA TRP A 30 -15.05 13.02 -11.34
C TRP A 30 -16.08 13.12 -10.23
N GLU A 31 -16.51 11.97 -9.72
CA GLU A 31 -17.24 11.91 -8.48
C GLU A 31 -16.26 11.77 -7.31
N ASP A 32 -16.46 12.59 -6.27
CA ASP A 32 -15.73 12.41 -5.02
C ASP A 32 -16.09 11.05 -4.42
N ALA A 33 -15.10 10.17 -4.32
CA ALA A 33 -15.26 8.90 -3.63
C ALA A 33 -14.85 9.05 -2.16
N ASP A 34 -15.77 8.72 -1.25
CA ASP A 34 -15.45 8.61 0.18
C ASP A 34 -14.58 7.36 0.42
N VAL A 35 -13.27 7.55 0.46
CA VAL A 35 -12.31 6.48 0.77
C VAL A 35 -12.05 6.43 2.28
N GLU A 36 -12.66 5.47 2.97
CA GLU A 36 -12.41 5.26 4.40
C GLU A 36 -11.17 4.36 4.61
N PHE A 37 -10.02 4.97 4.93
CA PHE A 37 -8.81 4.21 5.28
C PHE A 37 -8.87 3.71 6.73
N LYS A 38 -9.26 2.45 6.94
CA LYS A 38 -9.27 1.83 8.28
C LYS A 38 -7.86 1.39 8.68
N LYS A 39 -7.24 2.17 9.56
CA LYS A 39 -5.95 1.80 10.16
C LYS A 39 -6.15 0.57 11.06
N PRO A 40 -5.30 -0.47 10.96
CA PRO A 40 -5.42 -1.63 11.83
C PRO A 40 -5.15 -1.24 13.28
N GLU A 41 -5.89 -1.87 14.19
CA GLU A 41 -5.68 -1.72 15.62
C GLU A 41 -4.32 -2.30 16.02
N LEU A 42 -3.59 -1.58 16.88
CA LEU A 42 -2.25 -1.97 17.32
C LEU A 42 -2.24 -2.16 18.84
N VAL A 43 -1.73 -3.32 19.28
CA VAL A 43 -1.49 -3.62 20.69
C VAL A 43 -0.03 -3.36 21.03
N HIS A 44 0.22 -2.72 22.18
CA HIS A 44 1.58 -2.47 22.66
C HIS A 44 2.17 -3.74 23.29
N VAL A 45 3.31 -4.20 22.75
CA VAL A 45 4.06 -5.35 23.27
C VAL A 45 5.46 -4.90 23.66
N SER A 46 5.88 -5.19 24.89
CA SER A 46 7.24 -4.92 25.37
C SER A 46 8.07 -6.18 25.36
N VAL A 47 9.24 -6.13 24.71
CA VAL A 47 10.19 -7.27 24.63
C VAL A 47 11.58 -6.76 25.00
N ARG A 48 12.31 -7.54 25.79
CA ARG A 48 13.73 -7.29 26.08
C ARG A 48 14.59 -8.06 25.08
N LEU A 49 15.51 -7.36 24.43
CA LEU A 49 16.45 -7.93 23.47
C LEU A 49 17.89 -7.65 23.90
N PRO A 50 18.85 -8.55 23.61
CA PRO A 50 20.27 -8.27 23.77
C PRO A 50 20.68 -6.98 23.03
N LYS A 51 21.61 -6.22 23.63
CA LYS A 51 22.08 -4.96 23.03
C LYS A 51 22.68 -5.17 21.65
N GLU A 52 23.40 -6.27 21.45
CA GLU A 52 24.05 -6.65 20.21
C GLU A 52 23.02 -6.89 19.09
N ASP A 53 21.93 -7.59 19.40
CA ASP A 53 20.84 -7.83 18.46
C ASP A 53 20.15 -6.53 18.04
N VAL A 54 19.92 -5.61 19.00
CA VAL A 54 19.34 -4.29 18.69
C VAL A 54 20.27 -3.50 17.75
N ALA A 55 21.59 -3.60 17.93
CA ALA A 55 22.55 -2.96 17.03
C ALA A 55 22.51 -3.58 15.62
N ALA A 56 22.44 -4.92 15.53
CA ALA A 56 22.31 -5.64 14.27
C ALA A 56 21.00 -5.27 13.53
N ILE A 57 19.89 -5.22 14.25
CA ILE A 57 18.58 -4.80 13.75
C ILE A 57 18.65 -3.38 13.17
N LYS A 58 19.24 -2.43 13.91
CA LYS A 58 19.39 -1.04 13.42
C LYS A 58 20.22 -0.97 12.14
N LYS A 59 21.30 -1.76 12.05
CA LYS A 59 22.14 -1.84 10.84
C LYS A 59 21.36 -2.42 9.66
N ALA A 60 20.60 -3.50 9.86
CA ALA A 60 19.79 -4.12 8.84
C ALA A 60 18.67 -3.18 8.34
N ALA A 61 17.99 -2.49 9.26
CA ALA A 61 16.95 -1.52 8.94
C ALA A 61 17.48 -0.36 8.08
N ARG A 62 18.64 0.20 8.43
CA ARG A 62 19.30 1.26 7.66
C ARG A 62 19.61 0.85 6.23
N LYS A 63 20.12 -0.37 6.01
CA LYS A 63 20.38 -0.90 4.66
C LYS A 63 19.13 -0.98 3.79
N LYS A 64 17.94 -1.06 4.39
CA LYS A 64 16.65 -1.10 3.70
C LYS A 64 15.92 0.25 3.68
N GLY A 65 16.52 1.33 4.20
CA GLY A 65 15.87 2.64 4.30
C GLY A 65 14.69 2.68 5.30
N LEU A 66 14.65 1.76 6.26
CA LEU A 66 13.55 1.63 7.23
C LEU A 66 13.96 2.10 8.63
N GLY A 67 13.00 2.62 9.39
CA GLY A 67 13.12 2.76 10.84
C GLY A 67 13.24 1.40 11.53
N TYR A 68 14.03 1.28 12.60
CA TYR A 68 14.32 -0.01 13.22
C TYR A 68 13.06 -0.69 13.81
N THR A 69 12.10 0.08 14.33
CA THR A 69 10.81 -0.45 14.82
C THR A 69 9.91 -0.94 13.68
N THR A 70 9.89 -0.23 12.55
CA THR A 70 9.20 -0.66 11.32
C THR A 70 9.81 -1.96 10.79
N TYR A 71 11.13 -2.04 10.78
CA TYR A 71 11.84 -3.25 10.36
C TYR A 71 11.53 -4.45 11.27
N ILE A 72 11.51 -4.26 12.61
CA ILE A 72 11.10 -5.32 13.54
C ILE A 72 9.68 -5.80 13.22
N ARG A 73 8.73 -4.89 13.00
CA ARG A 73 7.34 -5.26 12.65
C ARG A 73 7.26 -6.02 11.33
N MET A 74 8.01 -5.59 10.32
CA MET A 74 8.07 -6.25 9.02
C MET A 74 8.61 -7.69 9.17
N ALA A 75 9.74 -7.85 9.86
CA ALA A 75 10.36 -9.16 10.09
C ALA A 75 9.44 -10.10 10.88
N LEU A 76 8.75 -9.58 11.91
CA LEU A 76 7.75 -10.35 12.66
C LEU A 76 6.60 -10.80 11.75
N ARG A 77 6.11 -9.93 10.87
CA ARG A 77 5.02 -10.27 9.94
C ARG A 77 5.43 -11.33 8.93
N GLU A 78 6.64 -11.23 8.39
CA GLU A 78 7.21 -12.25 7.48
C GLU A 78 7.38 -13.59 8.19
N ALA A 79 7.85 -13.58 9.44
CA ALA A 79 7.95 -14.80 10.24
C ALA A 79 6.58 -15.43 10.48
N ILE A 80 5.56 -14.65 10.87
CA ILE A 80 4.20 -15.15 11.06
C ILE A 80 3.66 -15.78 9.78
N LYS A 81 3.81 -15.12 8.61
CA LYS A 81 3.38 -15.67 7.33
C LYS A 81 3.99 -17.04 7.04
N ARG A 82 5.30 -17.15 7.24
CA ARG A 82 6.05 -18.39 7.03
C ARG A 82 5.56 -19.52 7.93
N GLU A 83 5.33 -19.25 9.22
CA GLU A 83 4.90 -20.29 10.17
C GLU A 83 3.40 -20.62 10.06
N ALA A 84 2.56 -19.64 9.73
CA ALA A 84 1.10 -19.81 9.63
C ALA A 84 0.63 -20.31 8.26
N GLY A 85 1.52 -20.42 7.27
CA GLY A 85 1.17 -20.81 5.90
C GLY A 85 0.31 -19.78 5.16
N LEU A 86 0.47 -18.49 5.48
CA LEU A 86 -0.28 -17.36 4.92
C LEU A 86 0.48 -16.61 3.83
#